data_AF-A4HW94-F1
#
_entry.id   AF-A4HW94-F1
#
_cell.length_a   1.000
_cell.length_b   1.000
_cell.length_c   1.000
_cell.angle_alpha   90.00
_cell.angle_beta   90.00
_cell.angle_gamma   90.00
#
_symmetry.space_group_name_H-M   'P 1'
#
loop_
_entity.id
_entity.type
_entity.pdbx_description
1 polymer ?
#
loop_
_entity_poly.entity_id
_entity_poly.type
_entity_poly.pdbx_seq_one_letter_code
_entity_poly.pdbx_strand_id
1 'polypeptide(L)'
;MLTKGYSVLLRPYQHVAFAKRSSAGGVNLNKGALTERERGDSFTEPEVYRSKTNLTAMLKTRRKERGLLKEEKQRTMMDHLNLDTRTAEALHAGRRLPQTPAEIQAVRSSDDALAEDSYDSEGYSTTMRNLMRREVDRRDHVADKFGQPPTSREFYQLFRKLRSADSDEEAVEQHQRRLVEEHGVYPSSRIDSFMLDDDSYFPDWVHALPYSIRDRVKYGSLGLTEDDEALRVRLARLPRDARLREWKRLKAAKEYAAANEETLTLAELRDARQGKRRFHWLQRKRQKRAAALRRMAMRKPDGYELWPSSVRDFSQRIAFIAQHVENGLQTGGEWPLNEDALTKAKIKRRQSEAERTFLMSPDEKKMATSAGGSRMHGGMKELLDSLDEPEKRYKKLSRKAYANRVNAIVHGDQDEHGRKYRKLHNLATRRQRRYDSLAEMALEKEVRKEPLVNVSGLNHTDDEHWSRHEKSWVDGMPSTRYGS
;
A
#
# COMPACT_ATOMS: atom_id res chain seq x y z
N MET A 1 -16.64 57.09 -6.18
CA MET A 1 -15.76 56.79 -5.03
C MET A 1 -14.59 55.95 -5.51
N LEU A 2 -13.43 56.59 -5.61
CA LEU A 2 -12.25 56.19 -6.41
C LEU A 2 -11.18 55.53 -5.51
N THR A 3 -11.20 54.21 -5.30
CA THR A 3 -10.10 53.51 -4.58
C THR A 3 -9.98 52.02 -4.94
N LYS A 4 -9.82 51.65 -6.22
CA LYS A 4 -9.53 50.25 -6.62
C LYS A 4 -8.41 50.07 -7.67
N GLY A 5 -7.64 51.11 -7.97
CA GLY A 5 -6.66 51.09 -9.07
C GLY A 5 -5.18 50.82 -8.71
N TYR A 6 -4.81 50.70 -7.43
CA TYR A 6 -3.39 50.76 -7.00
C TYR A 6 -2.84 49.50 -6.31
N SER A 7 -3.54 48.35 -6.34
CA SER A 7 -3.13 47.18 -5.53
C SER A 7 -2.19 46.18 -6.20
N VAL A 8 -1.89 46.32 -7.50
CA VAL A 8 -1.04 45.34 -8.23
C VAL A 8 0.46 45.58 -8.01
N LEU A 9 0.88 46.74 -7.48
CA LEU A 9 2.29 47.08 -7.21
C LEU A 9 2.75 46.82 -5.76
N LEU A 10 1.85 46.37 -4.88
CA LEU A 10 2.15 46.05 -3.48
C LEU A 10 2.08 44.54 -3.24
N ARG A 11 3.05 43.78 -3.76
CA ARG A 11 3.44 42.57 -2.99
C ARG A 11 3.74 43.06 -1.56
N PRO A 12 3.26 42.39 -0.50
CA PRO A 12 3.46 42.91 0.85
C PRO A 12 4.96 43.14 1.03
N TYR A 13 5.38 44.39 1.31
CA TYR A 13 6.78 44.79 1.44
C TYR A 13 7.58 43.83 2.34
N GLN A 14 6.91 43.19 3.29
CA GLN A 14 7.41 42.11 4.14
C GLN A 14 8.00 40.90 3.39
N HIS A 15 7.48 40.52 2.22
CA HIS A 15 8.00 39.40 1.44
C HIS A 15 9.28 39.76 0.65
N VAL A 16 9.57 41.05 0.47
CA VAL A 16 10.71 41.52 -0.34
C VAL A 16 12.05 41.02 0.22
N ALA A 17 12.16 40.87 1.55
CA ALA A 17 13.37 40.39 2.21
C ALA A 17 13.69 38.90 1.95
N PHE A 18 12.70 38.09 1.55
CA PHE A 18 12.84 36.65 1.39
C PHE A 18 12.63 36.17 -0.05
N ALA A 19 11.82 36.87 -0.83
CA ALA A 19 11.45 36.44 -2.16
C ALA A 19 12.59 36.69 -3.17
N LYS A 20 12.72 35.78 -4.14
CA LYS A 20 13.58 36.01 -5.32
C LYS A 20 13.10 37.26 -6.05
N ARG A 21 14.02 38.17 -6.34
CA ARG A 21 13.78 39.40 -7.11
C ARG A 21 14.37 39.19 -8.51
N SER A 22 13.56 39.41 -9.54
CA SER A 22 13.99 39.33 -10.94
C SER A 22 13.29 40.43 -11.73
N SER A 23 14.06 41.28 -12.40
CA SER A 23 13.55 42.32 -13.32
C SER A 23 12.91 41.71 -14.56
N ALA A 24 13.43 40.57 -15.02
CA ALA A 24 12.91 39.81 -16.16
C ALA A 24 11.76 38.84 -15.80
N GLY A 25 11.15 38.97 -14.62
CA GLY A 25 10.03 38.11 -14.20
C GLY A 25 10.39 36.64 -13.92
N GLY A 26 11.68 36.32 -13.82
CA GLY A 26 12.17 34.94 -13.64
C GLY A 26 12.32 34.14 -14.93
N VAL A 27 12.26 34.77 -16.11
CA VAL A 27 12.49 34.10 -17.40
C VAL A 27 13.99 33.75 -17.52
N ASN A 28 14.30 32.45 -17.47
CA ASN A 28 15.65 31.90 -17.59
C ASN A 28 15.73 30.82 -18.68
N LEU A 29 15.26 31.15 -19.90
CA LEU A 29 15.26 30.23 -21.04
C LEU A 29 16.65 30.17 -21.68
N ASN A 30 17.34 29.04 -21.52
CA ASN A 30 18.58 28.77 -22.25
C ASN A 30 18.25 28.00 -23.54
N LYS A 31 18.39 28.66 -24.69
CA LYS A 31 18.12 28.07 -26.01
C LYS A 31 19.15 27.00 -26.45
N GLY A 32 20.28 26.90 -25.76
CA GLY A 32 21.28 25.85 -26.01
C GLY A 32 21.12 24.60 -25.15
N ALA A 33 20.21 24.61 -24.17
CA ALA A 33 19.91 23.43 -23.36
C ALA A 33 18.85 22.58 -24.06
N LEU A 34 19.06 21.26 -24.10
CA LEU A 34 18.11 20.33 -24.71
C LEU A 34 16.74 20.46 -24.07
N THR A 35 15.74 20.83 -24.88
CA THR A 35 14.36 20.94 -24.44
C THR A 35 13.72 19.57 -24.29
N GLU A 36 12.60 19.47 -23.56
CA GLU A 36 11.82 18.22 -23.48
C GLU A 36 11.36 17.75 -24.88
N ARG A 37 11.09 18.68 -25.81
CA ARG A 37 10.75 18.35 -27.20
C ARG A 37 11.91 17.74 -27.97
N GLU A 38 13.12 18.26 -27.77
CA GLU A 38 14.33 17.74 -28.43
C GLU A 38 14.77 16.39 -27.85
N ARG A 39 14.60 16.18 -26.55
CA ARG A 39 14.81 14.86 -25.92
C ARG A 39 13.80 13.82 -26.43
N GLY A 40 12.62 14.26 -26.85
CA GLY A 40 11.59 13.38 -27.41
C GLY A 40 10.93 12.54 -26.34
N ASP A 41 11.04 11.21 -26.46
CA ASP A 41 10.36 10.25 -25.60
C ASP A 41 11.29 9.70 -24.51
N SER A 42 10.95 9.92 -23.25
CA SER A 42 11.77 9.53 -22.11
C SER A 42 11.64 8.04 -21.74
N PHE A 43 10.87 7.23 -22.48
CA PHE A 43 10.67 5.81 -22.13
C PHE A 43 11.97 4.98 -22.11
N THR A 44 13.00 5.43 -22.83
CA THR A 44 14.33 4.79 -22.89
C THR A 44 15.17 5.03 -21.63
N GLU A 45 14.80 5.99 -20.79
CA GLU A 45 15.52 6.30 -19.55
C GLU A 45 15.34 5.19 -18.51
N PRO A 46 16.41 4.70 -17.85
CA PRO A 46 16.33 3.62 -16.85
C PRO A 46 15.41 3.94 -15.68
N GLU A 47 15.30 5.21 -15.30
CA GLU A 47 14.40 5.65 -14.23
C GLU A 47 12.92 5.48 -14.60
N VAL A 48 12.59 5.45 -15.90
CA VAL A 48 11.23 5.36 -16.43
C VAL A 48 10.82 3.91 -16.61
N TYR A 49 11.53 3.11 -17.43
CA TYR A 49 11.13 1.72 -17.69
C TYR A 49 11.36 0.78 -16.49
N ARG A 50 12.29 1.09 -15.57
CA ARG A 50 12.47 0.32 -14.32
C ARG A 50 11.63 0.84 -13.16
N SER A 51 10.83 1.88 -13.36
CA SER A 51 10.04 2.47 -12.27
C SER A 51 8.99 1.49 -11.76
N LYS A 52 9.13 1.07 -10.49
CA LYS A 52 8.13 0.24 -9.78
C LYS A 52 7.20 1.06 -8.88
N THR A 53 7.38 2.37 -8.85
CA THR A 53 6.68 3.28 -7.92
C THR A 53 5.78 4.28 -8.62
N ASN A 54 5.89 4.42 -9.94
CA ASN A 54 5.05 5.30 -10.75
C ASN A 54 4.17 4.46 -11.69
N LEU A 55 2.85 4.55 -11.50
CA LEU A 55 1.88 3.80 -12.31
C LEU A 55 1.87 4.29 -13.77
N THR A 56 1.93 5.60 -13.97
CA THR A 56 1.96 6.21 -15.31
C THR A 56 3.20 5.78 -16.09
N ALA A 57 4.37 5.74 -15.44
CA ALA A 57 5.60 5.24 -16.08
C ALA A 57 5.40 3.80 -16.56
N MET A 58 4.97 2.90 -15.68
CA MET A 58 4.74 1.50 -16.02
C MET A 58 3.68 1.29 -17.13
N LEU A 59 2.61 2.08 -17.12
CA LEU A 59 1.57 2.00 -18.14
C LEU A 59 2.06 2.47 -19.50
N LYS A 60 2.70 3.63 -19.54
CA LYS A 60 3.14 4.25 -20.79
C LYS A 60 4.33 3.49 -21.39
N THR A 61 5.27 3.01 -20.58
CA THR A 61 6.42 2.23 -21.07
C THR A 61 5.97 0.94 -21.70
N ARG A 62 5.14 0.15 -21.01
CA ARG A 62 4.58 -1.09 -21.56
C ARG A 62 3.80 -0.86 -22.85
N ARG A 63 2.99 0.20 -22.89
CA ARG A 63 2.23 0.57 -24.09
C ARG A 63 3.16 0.95 -25.25
N LYS A 64 4.23 1.68 -24.96
CA LYS A 64 5.21 2.12 -25.95
C LYS A 64 6.05 0.95 -26.48
N GLU A 65 6.63 0.15 -25.59
CA GLU A 65 7.41 -1.06 -25.94
C GLU A 65 6.58 -2.00 -26.81
N ARG A 66 5.34 -2.27 -26.41
CA ARG A 66 4.45 -3.12 -27.19
C ARG A 66 4.09 -2.51 -28.55
N GLY A 67 3.78 -1.20 -28.58
CA GLY A 67 3.50 -0.50 -29.84
C GLY A 67 4.67 -0.62 -30.83
N LEU A 68 5.90 -0.40 -30.35
CA LEU A 68 7.11 -0.54 -31.16
C LEU A 68 7.34 -1.98 -31.64
N LEU A 69 7.17 -2.98 -30.77
CA LEU A 69 7.29 -4.40 -31.15
C LEU A 69 6.23 -4.79 -32.19
N LYS A 70 5.03 -4.23 -32.11
CA LYS A 70 3.98 -4.45 -33.11
C LYS A 70 4.33 -3.82 -34.45
N GLU A 71 4.77 -2.56 -34.45
CA GLU A 71 5.23 -1.85 -35.65
C GLU A 71 6.39 -2.59 -36.32
N GLU A 72 7.34 -3.10 -35.54
CA GLU A 72 8.47 -3.90 -36.03
C GLU A 72 8.01 -5.22 -36.65
N LYS A 73 7.12 -5.96 -35.98
CA LYS A 73 6.53 -7.21 -36.52
C LYS A 73 5.76 -6.96 -37.83
N GLN A 74 5.00 -5.87 -37.90
CA GLN A 74 4.28 -5.50 -39.11
C GLN A 74 5.25 -5.14 -40.23
N ARG A 75 6.26 -4.32 -39.95
CA ARG A 75 7.26 -3.93 -40.94
C ARG A 75 8.04 -5.12 -41.50
N THR A 76 8.54 -5.99 -40.63
CA THR A 76 9.29 -7.20 -41.02
C THR A 76 8.44 -8.16 -41.87
N MET A 77 7.15 -8.27 -41.57
CA MET A 77 6.21 -9.04 -42.39
C MET A 77 5.97 -8.41 -43.76
N MET A 78 5.83 -7.08 -43.86
CA MET A 78 5.69 -6.40 -45.16
C MET A 78 6.95 -6.51 -46.02
N ASP A 79 8.13 -6.39 -45.38
CA ASP A 79 9.43 -6.57 -46.04
C ASP A 79 9.56 -8.02 -46.57
N HIS A 80 9.13 -9.03 -45.80
CA HIS A 80 9.13 -10.44 -46.24
C HIS A 80 8.17 -10.69 -47.41
N LEU A 81 7.08 -9.92 -47.53
CA LEU A 81 6.12 -10.04 -48.63
C LEU A 81 6.55 -9.26 -49.89
N ASN A 82 7.72 -8.59 -49.86
CA ASN A 82 8.23 -7.73 -50.94
C ASN A 82 7.22 -6.66 -51.39
N LEU A 83 6.41 -6.16 -50.47
CA LEU A 83 5.45 -5.09 -50.75
C LEU A 83 6.16 -3.74 -50.68
N ASP A 84 6.02 -2.93 -51.73
CA ASP A 84 6.52 -1.55 -51.69
C ASP A 84 5.79 -0.76 -50.59
N THR A 85 6.52 0.07 -49.88
CA THR A 85 6.04 1.00 -48.84
C THR A 85 4.72 1.69 -49.19
N ARG A 86 4.58 2.20 -50.42
CA ARG A 86 3.35 2.85 -50.89
C ARG A 86 2.16 1.90 -51.00
N THR A 87 2.41 0.68 -51.47
CA THR A 87 1.38 -0.37 -51.55
C THR A 87 0.97 -0.84 -50.17
N ALA A 88 1.94 -1.02 -49.27
CA ALA A 88 1.72 -1.37 -47.87
C ALA A 88 0.85 -0.33 -47.15
N GLU A 89 1.19 0.96 -47.28
CA GLU A 89 0.41 2.07 -46.70
C GLU A 89 -1.00 2.15 -47.30
N ALA A 90 -1.14 1.94 -48.61
CA ALA A 90 -2.45 1.97 -49.26
C ALA A 90 -3.37 0.83 -48.81
N LEU A 91 -2.82 -0.37 -48.61
CA LEU A 91 -3.55 -1.51 -48.05
C LEU A 91 -3.92 -1.26 -46.58
N HIS A 92 -2.97 -0.81 -45.76
CA HIS A 92 -3.19 -0.55 -44.34
C HIS A 92 -4.23 0.57 -44.10
N ALA A 93 -4.21 1.63 -44.92
CA ALA A 93 -5.18 2.72 -44.85
C ALA A 93 -6.56 2.35 -45.46
N GLY A 94 -6.74 1.13 -45.98
CA GLY A 94 -7.96 0.70 -46.66
C GLY A 94 -8.24 1.44 -47.98
N ARG A 95 -7.23 2.09 -48.56
CA ARG A 95 -7.35 2.88 -49.82
C ARG A 95 -7.26 2.00 -51.07
N ARG A 96 -6.68 0.81 -50.95
CA ARG A 96 -6.51 -0.16 -52.04
C ARG A 96 -7.03 -1.52 -51.58
N LEU A 97 -7.78 -2.19 -52.46
CA LEU A 97 -8.18 -3.57 -52.26
C LEU A 97 -7.01 -4.50 -52.67
N PRO A 98 -6.77 -5.60 -51.94
CA PRO A 98 -5.69 -6.52 -52.26
C PRO A 98 -5.98 -7.26 -53.58
N GLN A 99 -5.04 -7.23 -54.51
CA GLN A 99 -5.14 -7.86 -55.84
C GLN A 99 -4.18 -9.04 -56.03
N THR A 100 -3.05 -9.05 -55.34
CA THR A 100 -2.04 -10.12 -55.47
C THR A 100 -2.05 -11.04 -54.24
N PRO A 101 -1.55 -12.29 -54.35
CA PRO A 101 -1.43 -13.19 -53.19
C PRO A 101 -0.66 -12.57 -52.03
N ALA A 102 0.39 -11.80 -52.30
CA ALA A 102 1.16 -11.08 -51.29
C ALA A 102 0.34 -9.97 -50.62
N GLU A 103 -0.43 -9.20 -51.39
CA GLU A 103 -1.33 -8.18 -50.84
C GLU A 103 -2.46 -8.80 -50.00
N ILE A 104 -3.03 -9.93 -50.44
CA ILE A 104 -4.05 -10.68 -49.68
C ILE A 104 -3.46 -11.19 -48.37
N GLN A 105 -2.24 -11.73 -48.40
CA GLN A 105 -1.55 -12.22 -47.21
C GLN A 105 -1.27 -11.09 -46.21
N ALA A 106 -0.86 -9.90 -46.69
CA ALA A 106 -0.62 -8.73 -45.85
C ALA A 106 -1.89 -8.18 -45.18
N VAL A 107 -3.02 -8.20 -45.90
CA VAL A 107 -4.32 -7.79 -45.31
C VAL A 107 -4.77 -8.81 -44.27
N ARG A 108 -4.71 -10.11 -44.58
CA ARG A 108 -5.06 -11.17 -43.62
C ARG A 108 -4.22 -11.10 -42.35
N SER A 109 -2.91 -10.96 -42.48
CA SER A 109 -2.03 -10.83 -41.33
C SER A 109 -2.24 -9.53 -40.55
N SER A 110 -2.65 -8.44 -41.22
CA SER A 110 -3.04 -7.20 -40.55
C SER A 110 -4.36 -7.36 -39.79
N ASP A 111 -5.35 -8.02 -40.38
CA ASP A 111 -6.63 -8.33 -39.74
C ASP A 111 -6.44 -9.28 -38.56
N ASP A 112 -5.63 -10.33 -38.73
CA ASP A 112 -5.24 -11.25 -37.66
C ASP A 112 -4.49 -10.49 -36.56
N ALA A 113 -3.55 -9.60 -36.91
CA ALA A 113 -2.83 -8.78 -35.93
C ALA A 113 -3.73 -7.75 -35.23
N LEU A 114 -4.79 -7.25 -35.87
CA LEU A 114 -5.80 -6.38 -35.25
C LEU A 114 -6.72 -7.15 -34.32
N ALA A 115 -7.13 -8.36 -34.73
CA ALA A 115 -7.87 -9.29 -33.88
C ALA A 115 -7.02 -9.70 -32.66
N GLU A 116 -5.74 -10.03 -32.87
CA GLU A 116 -4.78 -10.32 -31.81
C GLU A 116 -4.53 -9.13 -30.88
N ASP A 117 -4.44 -7.91 -31.41
CA ASP A 117 -4.26 -6.72 -30.60
C ASP A 117 -5.44 -6.46 -29.66
N SER A 118 -6.65 -6.84 -30.09
CA SER A 118 -7.85 -6.79 -29.25
C SER A 118 -7.79 -7.79 -28.09
N TYR A 119 -7.01 -8.87 -28.22
CA TYR A 119 -6.75 -9.86 -27.17
C TYR A 119 -5.58 -9.48 -26.27
N ASP A 120 -4.93 -8.34 -26.45
CA ASP A 120 -3.68 -8.14 -25.76
C ASP A 120 -3.89 -7.24 -24.53
N SER A 121 -4.05 -7.95 -23.43
CA SER A 121 -4.44 -7.46 -22.10
C SER A 121 -3.25 -7.37 -21.13
N GLU A 122 -2.04 -7.67 -21.58
CA GLU A 122 -0.86 -7.82 -20.71
C GLU A 122 -0.42 -6.53 -19.98
N GLY A 123 -1.04 -5.40 -20.32
CA GLY A 123 -0.77 -4.10 -19.71
C GLY A 123 -0.88 -4.10 -18.18
N TYR A 124 -1.85 -4.81 -17.60
CA TYR A 124 -2.07 -4.80 -16.15
C TYR A 124 -1.25 -5.87 -15.41
N SER A 125 -0.37 -5.45 -14.51
CA SER A 125 0.49 -6.35 -13.71
C SER A 125 0.16 -6.33 -12.22
N THR A 126 0.59 -7.37 -11.51
CA THR A 126 0.55 -7.45 -10.05
C THR A 126 1.25 -6.27 -9.38
N THR A 127 2.34 -5.76 -9.96
CA THR A 127 3.04 -4.57 -9.47
C THR A 127 2.17 -3.31 -9.58
N MET A 128 1.43 -3.13 -10.68
CA MET A 128 0.44 -2.06 -10.81
C MET A 128 -0.67 -2.21 -9.78
N ARG A 129 -1.20 -3.42 -9.60
CA ARG A 129 -2.22 -3.72 -8.58
C ARG A 129 -1.76 -3.38 -7.17
N ASN A 130 -0.55 -3.81 -6.82
CA ASN A 130 0.05 -3.53 -5.52
C ASN A 130 0.28 -2.03 -5.32
N LEU A 131 0.66 -1.29 -6.38
CA LEU A 131 0.82 0.16 -6.31
C LEU A 131 -0.52 0.87 -6.09
N MET A 132 -1.61 0.38 -6.68
CA MET A 132 -2.97 0.88 -6.43
C MET A 132 -3.41 0.66 -4.98
N ARG A 133 -3.15 -0.54 -4.43
CA ARG A 133 -3.42 -0.86 -3.02
C ARG A 133 -2.50 -0.15 -2.04
N ARG A 134 -1.31 0.29 -2.48
CA ARG A 134 -0.33 1.00 -1.65
C ARG A 134 -0.88 2.26 -1.01
N GLU A 135 -1.86 2.94 -1.62
CA GLU A 135 -2.48 4.10 -0.99
C GLU A 135 -3.28 3.72 0.26
N VAL A 136 -3.96 2.57 0.26
CA VAL A 136 -4.64 2.03 1.45
C VAL A 136 -3.60 1.64 2.52
N ASP A 137 -2.57 0.89 2.13
CA ASP A 137 -1.49 0.50 3.05
C ASP A 137 -0.79 1.72 3.67
N ARG A 138 -0.56 2.78 2.88
CA ARG A 138 0.03 4.04 3.36
C ARG A 138 -0.88 4.73 4.37
N ARG A 139 -2.20 4.80 4.12
CA ARG A 139 -3.15 5.40 5.06
C ARG A 139 -3.19 4.65 6.37
N ASP A 140 -3.28 3.32 6.30
CA ASP A 140 -3.27 2.45 7.49
C ASP A 140 -1.96 2.62 8.27
N HIS A 141 -0.81 2.68 7.60
CA HIS A 141 0.48 2.93 8.23
C HIS A 141 0.55 4.30 8.92
N VAL A 142 0.12 5.38 8.27
CA VAL A 142 0.13 6.74 8.86
C VAL A 142 -0.84 6.80 10.05
N ALA A 143 -2.01 6.17 9.92
CA ALA A 143 -3.02 6.10 10.98
C ALA A 143 -2.53 5.32 12.20
N ASP A 144 -1.76 4.24 12.00
CA ASP A 144 -1.17 3.46 13.09
C ASP A 144 -0.01 4.20 13.77
N LYS A 145 0.91 4.78 12.96
CA LYS A 145 2.13 5.42 13.47
C LYS A 145 1.90 6.78 14.13
N PHE A 146 0.91 7.55 13.65
CA PHE A 146 0.66 8.92 14.10
C PHE A 146 -0.79 9.15 14.52
N GLY A 147 -1.54 8.08 14.77
CA GLY A 147 -2.92 8.16 15.20
C GLY A 147 -3.04 8.82 16.56
N GLN A 148 -3.96 9.77 16.70
CA GLN A 148 -4.40 10.23 18.00
C GLN A 148 -5.26 9.13 18.68
N PRO A 149 -5.35 9.12 20.02
CA PRO A 149 -6.28 8.26 20.73
C PRO A 149 -7.71 8.45 20.22
N PRO A 150 -8.49 7.37 20.03
CA PRO A 150 -9.81 7.44 19.42
C PRO A 150 -10.84 8.12 20.34
N THR A 151 -11.74 8.90 19.75
CA THR A 151 -12.94 9.48 20.40
C THR A 151 -13.95 8.40 20.82
N SER A 152 -14.95 8.70 21.68
CA SER A 152 -15.91 7.70 22.25
C SER A 152 -16.58 6.88 21.15
N ARG A 153 -17.01 7.58 20.11
CA ARG A 153 -17.64 7.00 18.93
C ARG A 153 -16.68 6.11 18.13
N GLU A 154 -15.45 6.56 17.89
CA GLU A 154 -14.45 5.78 17.15
C GLU A 154 -14.04 4.52 17.92
N PHE A 155 -13.85 4.64 19.24
CA PHE A 155 -13.56 3.52 20.12
C PHE A 155 -14.68 2.48 20.06
N TYR A 156 -15.94 2.90 20.20
CA TYR A 156 -17.08 1.98 20.13
C TYR A 156 -17.21 1.32 18.75
N GLN A 157 -16.94 2.06 17.66
CA GLN A 157 -16.94 1.48 16.31
C GLN A 157 -15.82 0.44 16.12
N LEU A 158 -14.62 0.69 16.65
CA LEU A 158 -13.51 -0.28 16.62
C LEU A 158 -13.85 -1.52 17.45
N PHE A 159 -14.37 -1.34 18.67
CA PHE A 159 -14.79 -2.42 19.54
C PHE A 159 -15.87 -3.28 18.89
N ARG A 160 -16.93 -2.65 18.36
CA ARG A 160 -18.03 -3.34 17.68
C ARG A 160 -17.52 -4.16 16.49
N LYS A 161 -16.63 -3.59 15.66
CA LYS A 161 -16.04 -4.28 14.51
C LYS A 161 -15.16 -5.46 14.91
N LEU A 162 -14.37 -5.33 15.97
CA LEU A 162 -13.53 -6.42 16.44
C LEU A 162 -14.36 -7.54 17.07
N ARG A 163 -15.43 -7.20 17.80
CA ARG A 163 -16.35 -8.18 18.37
C ARG A 163 -17.21 -8.88 17.30
N SER A 164 -17.64 -8.17 16.25
CA SER A 164 -18.43 -8.77 15.18
C SER A 164 -17.60 -9.56 14.17
N ALA A 165 -16.28 -9.42 14.16
CA ALA A 165 -15.42 -10.01 13.13
C ALA A 165 -15.58 -11.54 13.02
N ASP A 166 -15.67 -12.23 14.16
CA ASP A 166 -15.83 -13.69 14.20
C ASP A 166 -17.25 -14.08 13.74
N SER A 167 -18.28 -13.35 14.19
CA SER A 167 -19.67 -13.55 13.72
C SER A 167 -19.86 -13.25 12.24
N ASP A 168 -19.17 -12.24 11.70
CA ASP A 168 -19.17 -11.91 10.27
C ASP A 168 -18.44 -13.00 9.46
N GLU A 169 -17.45 -13.69 10.04
CA GLU A 169 -16.79 -14.85 9.42
C GLU A 169 -17.71 -16.08 9.41
N GLU A 170 -18.38 -16.36 10.52
CA GLU A 170 -19.38 -17.45 10.63
C GLU A 170 -20.56 -17.23 9.66
N ALA A 171 -21.08 -16.00 9.57
CA ALA A 171 -22.18 -15.68 8.65
C ALA A 171 -21.76 -15.87 7.17
N VAL A 172 -20.54 -15.47 6.81
CA VAL A 172 -20.00 -15.72 5.46
C VAL A 172 -19.93 -17.21 5.18
N GLU A 173 -19.44 -18.01 6.12
CA GLU A 173 -19.36 -19.46 5.97
C GLU A 173 -20.75 -20.11 5.83
N GLN A 174 -21.72 -19.70 6.64
CA GLN A 174 -23.11 -20.16 6.54
C GLN A 174 -23.71 -19.87 5.16
N HIS A 175 -23.54 -18.64 4.65
CA HIS A 175 -24.01 -18.28 3.31
C HIS A 175 -23.29 -19.05 2.20
N GLN A 176 -21.99 -19.33 2.37
CA GLN A 176 -21.23 -20.14 1.41
C GLN A 176 -21.71 -21.60 1.40
N ARG A 177 -21.95 -22.19 2.58
CA ARG A 177 -22.50 -23.55 2.69
C ARG A 177 -23.88 -23.63 2.04
N ARG A 178 -24.77 -22.68 2.36
CA ARG A 178 -26.09 -22.57 1.74
C ARG A 178 -26.01 -22.46 0.22
N LEU A 179 -25.10 -21.65 -0.32
CA LEU A 179 -24.90 -21.48 -1.75
C LEU A 179 -24.47 -22.78 -2.44
N VAL A 180 -23.63 -23.58 -1.79
CA VAL A 180 -23.20 -24.89 -2.30
C VAL A 180 -24.33 -25.91 -2.21
N GLU A 181 -25.02 -25.99 -1.07
CA GLU A 181 -26.06 -26.99 -0.78
C GLU A 181 -27.35 -26.76 -1.57
N GLU A 182 -27.85 -25.52 -1.64
CA GLU A 182 -29.13 -25.20 -2.31
C GLU A 182 -28.98 -25.03 -3.83
N HIS A 183 -27.86 -24.48 -4.29
CA HIS A 183 -27.69 -24.08 -5.71
C HIS A 183 -26.59 -24.85 -6.45
N GLY A 184 -25.83 -25.72 -5.79
CA GLY A 184 -24.74 -26.49 -6.41
C GLY A 184 -23.56 -25.63 -6.88
N VAL A 185 -23.42 -24.40 -6.37
CA VAL A 185 -22.35 -23.47 -6.79
C VAL A 185 -21.10 -23.74 -5.97
N TYR A 186 -20.33 -24.74 -6.41
CA TYR A 186 -19.09 -25.17 -5.76
C TYR A 186 -17.96 -24.12 -5.86
N PRO A 187 -16.93 -24.21 -4.99
CA PRO A 187 -15.76 -23.33 -5.05
C PRO A 187 -15.11 -23.25 -6.44
N SER A 188 -15.05 -24.35 -7.19
CA SER A 188 -14.52 -24.39 -8.56
C SER A 188 -15.30 -23.49 -9.52
N SER A 189 -16.63 -23.55 -9.49
CA SER A 189 -17.52 -22.68 -10.28
C SER A 189 -17.42 -21.22 -9.86
N ARG A 190 -17.19 -20.94 -8.57
CA ARG A 190 -16.97 -19.57 -8.07
C ARG A 190 -15.62 -18.99 -8.49
N ILE A 191 -14.58 -19.80 -8.64
CA ILE A 191 -13.30 -19.37 -9.22
C ILE A 191 -13.49 -19.06 -10.71
N ASP A 192 -14.23 -19.91 -11.44
CA ASP A 192 -14.55 -19.67 -12.84
C ASP A 192 -15.32 -18.35 -13.00
N SER A 193 -16.35 -18.12 -12.16
CA SER A 193 -17.13 -16.87 -12.18
C SER A 193 -16.29 -15.64 -11.87
N PHE A 194 -15.37 -15.75 -10.90
CA PHE A 194 -14.40 -14.68 -10.59
C PHE A 194 -13.53 -14.35 -11.80
N MET A 195 -12.85 -15.35 -12.38
CA MET A 195 -11.88 -15.15 -13.45
C MET A 195 -12.52 -14.69 -14.76
N LEU A 196 -13.74 -15.15 -15.04
CA LEU A 196 -14.50 -14.78 -16.23
C LEU A 196 -15.26 -13.46 -16.07
N ASP A 197 -15.31 -12.91 -14.87
CA ASP A 197 -16.13 -11.74 -14.51
C ASP A 197 -17.61 -11.94 -14.88
N ASP A 198 -18.13 -13.11 -14.55
CA ASP A 198 -19.47 -13.55 -14.91
C ASP A 198 -20.31 -13.80 -13.65
N ASP A 199 -21.22 -12.88 -13.38
CA ASP A 199 -22.06 -12.90 -12.19
C ASP A 199 -23.26 -13.87 -12.32
N SER A 200 -23.51 -14.45 -13.51
CA SER A 200 -24.64 -15.36 -13.77
C SER A 200 -24.58 -16.68 -12.98
N TYR A 201 -23.42 -17.00 -12.41
CA TYR A 201 -23.23 -18.18 -11.57
C TYR A 201 -23.91 -18.05 -10.19
N PHE A 202 -24.28 -16.84 -9.78
CA PHE A 202 -24.82 -16.58 -8.45
C PHE A 202 -26.33 -16.31 -8.50
N PRO A 203 -27.10 -16.82 -7.53
CA PRO A 203 -28.51 -16.47 -7.40
C PRO A 203 -28.69 -15.04 -6.86
N ASP A 204 -29.85 -14.43 -7.15
CA ASP A 204 -30.15 -13.02 -6.85
C ASP A 204 -29.92 -12.62 -5.38
N TRP A 205 -30.20 -13.52 -4.43
CA TRP A 205 -30.02 -13.24 -3.00
C TRP A 205 -28.56 -12.95 -2.64
N VAL A 206 -27.59 -13.50 -3.37
CA VAL A 206 -26.16 -13.22 -3.17
C VAL A 206 -25.87 -11.76 -3.52
N HIS A 207 -26.49 -11.21 -4.55
CA HIS A 207 -26.36 -9.80 -4.93
C HIS A 207 -27.04 -8.87 -3.93
N ALA A 208 -28.11 -9.34 -3.27
CA ALA A 208 -28.84 -8.61 -2.25
C ALA A 208 -28.14 -8.61 -0.87
N LEU A 209 -27.10 -9.42 -0.66
CA LEU A 209 -26.36 -9.47 0.60
C LEU A 209 -25.74 -8.11 0.96
N PRO A 210 -25.53 -7.83 2.28
CA PRO A 210 -24.84 -6.63 2.72
C PRO A 210 -23.47 -6.47 2.06
N TYR A 211 -23.16 -5.26 1.58
CA TYR A 211 -21.91 -4.97 0.88
C TYR A 211 -20.64 -5.31 1.70
N SER A 212 -20.75 -5.37 3.03
CA SER A 212 -19.65 -5.75 3.92
C SER A 212 -19.19 -7.20 3.76
N ILE A 213 -20.12 -8.10 3.38
CA ILE A 213 -19.86 -9.54 3.25
C ILE A 213 -20.06 -10.07 1.83
N ARG A 214 -20.80 -9.36 0.96
CA ARG A 214 -21.18 -9.79 -0.40
C ARG A 214 -20.00 -10.38 -1.20
N ASP A 215 -18.93 -9.61 -1.35
CA ASP A 215 -17.75 -10.04 -2.13
C ASP A 215 -17.02 -11.22 -1.48
N ARG A 216 -17.03 -11.28 -0.13
CA ARG A 216 -16.43 -12.37 0.65
C ARG A 216 -17.26 -13.65 0.53
N VAL A 217 -18.58 -13.56 0.45
CA VAL A 217 -19.44 -14.74 0.20
C VAL A 217 -19.15 -15.30 -1.19
N LYS A 218 -19.10 -14.45 -2.22
CA LYS A 218 -18.80 -14.86 -3.60
C LYS A 218 -17.40 -15.49 -3.73
N TYR A 219 -16.37 -14.76 -3.30
CA TYR A 219 -14.98 -15.06 -3.67
C TYR A 219 -14.05 -15.36 -2.49
N GLY A 220 -14.52 -15.17 -1.26
CA GLY A 220 -13.78 -15.54 -0.07
C GLY A 220 -13.53 -17.06 -0.02
N SER A 221 -12.47 -17.43 0.70
CA SER A 221 -12.03 -18.81 0.89
C SER A 221 -11.56 -19.54 -0.38
N LEU A 222 -11.47 -18.86 -1.53
CA LEU A 222 -11.02 -19.45 -2.81
C LEU A 222 -9.48 -19.54 -2.97
N GLY A 223 -8.69 -19.00 -2.04
CA GLY A 223 -7.22 -19.04 -2.13
C GLY A 223 -6.61 -18.06 -3.14
N LEU A 224 -7.32 -16.98 -3.50
CA LEU A 224 -6.87 -16.01 -4.51
C LEU A 224 -5.63 -15.22 -4.07
N THR A 225 -4.64 -15.13 -4.96
CA THR A 225 -3.42 -14.35 -4.79
C THR A 225 -3.52 -12.97 -5.46
N GLU A 226 -2.59 -12.04 -5.16
CA GLU A 226 -2.51 -10.77 -5.89
C GLU A 226 -2.25 -10.96 -7.40
N ASP A 227 -1.63 -12.07 -7.80
CA ASP A 227 -1.36 -12.43 -9.20
C ASP A 227 -2.64 -12.89 -9.90
N ASP A 228 -3.46 -13.72 -9.25
CA ASP A 228 -4.76 -14.19 -9.77
C ASP A 228 -5.74 -13.02 -9.94
N GLU A 229 -5.70 -12.13 -8.97
CA GLU A 229 -6.40 -10.87 -8.97
C GLU A 229 -5.97 -9.93 -10.12
N ALA A 230 -4.68 -9.83 -10.43
CA ALA A 230 -4.19 -9.08 -11.60
C ALA A 230 -4.51 -9.81 -12.91
N LEU A 231 -4.47 -11.14 -12.91
CA LEU A 231 -4.88 -11.98 -14.03
C LEU A 231 -6.36 -11.77 -14.35
N ARG A 232 -7.26 -11.69 -13.36
CA ARG A 232 -8.68 -11.41 -13.59
C ARG A 232 -8.89 -10.10 -14.35
N VAL A 233 -8.22 -9.01 -13.94
CA VAL A 233 -8.27 -7.73 -14.66
C VAL A 233 -7.76 -7.89 -16.09
N ARG A 234 -6.73 -8.73 -16.29
CA ARG A 234 -6.27 -9.04 -17.64
C ARG A 234 -7.33 -9.80 -18.44
N LEU A 235 -7.86 -10.89 -17.90
CA LEU A 235 -8.93 -11.67 -18.53
C LEU A 235 -10.15 -10.80 -18.88
N ALA A 236 -10.55 -9.90 -17.98
CA ALA A 236 -11.68 -8.97 -18.16
C ALA A 236 -11.53 -7.99 -19.33
N ARG A 237 -10.29 -7.68 -19.75
CA ARG A 237 -10.04 -6.84 -20.93
C ARG A 237 -10.00 -7.62 -22.23
N LEU A 238 -9.93 -8.96 -22.16
CA LEU A 238 -10.07 -9.81 -23.34
C LEU A 238 -11.54 -9.86 -23.78
N PRO A 239 -11.79 -9.94 -25.08
CA PRO A 239 -13.02 -10.49 -25.63
C PRO A 239 -13.41 -11.82 -24.98
N ARG A 240 -14.71 -12.07 -24.86
CA ARG A 240 -15.28 -13.18 -24.09
C ARG A 240 -14.78 -14.56 -24.54
N ASP A 241 -14.64 -14.78 -25.84
CA ASP A 241 -14.19 -16.05 -26.41
C ASP A 241 -12.72 -16.34 -26.08
N ALA A 242 -11.84 -15.34 -26.19
CA ALA A 242 -10.44 -15.46 -25.80
C ALA A 242 -10.28 -15.58 -24.30
N ARG A 243 -11.08 -14.85 -23.52
CA ARG A 243 -11.14 -14.98 -22.06
C ARG A 243 -11.41 -16.43 -21.64
N LEU A 244 -12.40 -17.07 -22.26
CA LEU A 244 -12.76 -18.47 -21.98
C LEU A 244 -11.64 -19.44 -22.38
N ARG A 245 -11.03 -19.26 -23.54
CA ARG A 245 -9.90 -20.10 -24.00
C ARG A 245 -8.68 -19.97 -23.08
N GLU A 246 -8.31 -18.73 -22.76
CA GLU A 246 -7.17 -18.43 -21.92
C GLU A 246 -7.39 -18.89 -20.47
N TRP A 247 -8.59 -18.67 -19.93
CA TRP A 247 -8.94 -19.19 -18.61
C TRP A 247 -8.89 -20.72 -18.55
N LYS A 248 -9.44 -21.43 -19.56
CA LYS A 248 -9.33 -22.90 -19.62
C LYS A 248 -7.88 -23.37 -19.64
N ARG A 249 -7.02 -22.70 -20.42
CA ARG A 249 -5.57 -22.99 -20.48
C ARG A 249 -4.89 -22.78 -19.12
N LEU A 250 -5.17 -21.66 -18.46
CA LEU A 250 -4.59 -21.30 -17.17
C LEU A 250 -5.12 -22.19 -16.03
N LYS A 251 -6.41 -22.54 -16.06
CA LYS A 251 -7.02 -23.50 -15.13
C LYS A 251 -6.32 -24.84 -15.22
N ALA A 252 -6.15 -25.38 -16.44
CA ALA A 252 -5.39 -26.62 -16.64
C ALA A 252 -3.96 -26.51 -16.09
N ALA A 253 -3.25 -25.41 -16.37
CA ALA A 253 -1.90 -25.18 -15.84
C ALA A 253 -1.86 -25.11 -14.30
N LYS A 254 -2.88 -24.54 -13.66
CA LYS A 254 -3.00 -24.49 -12.19
C LYS A 254 -3.27 -25.86 -11.59
N GLU A 255 -4.10 -26.68 -12.23
CA GLU A 255 -4.32 -28.08 -11.80
C GLU A 255 -3.03 -28.91 -11.92
N TYR A 256 -2.26 -28.74 -13.01
CA TYR A 256 -0.93 -29.35 -13.14
C TYR A 256 0.05 -28.86 -12.07
N ALA A 257 0.04 -27.56 -11.76
CA ALA A 257 0.89 -27.00 -10.71
C ALA A 257 0.52 -27.55 -9.33
N ALA A 258 -0.78 -27.65 -9.01
CA ALA A 258 -1.27 -28.22 -7.76
C ALA A 258 -0.92 -29.71 -7.63
N ALA A 259 -0.99 -30.48 -8.73
CA ALA A 259 -0.53 -31.87 -8.74
C ALA A 259 0.98 -32.01 -8.50
N ASN A 260 1.79 -31.01 -8.89
CA ASN A 260 3.24 -30.97 -8.68
C ASN A 260 3.66 -30.34 -7.33
N GLU A 261 2.72 -29.77 -6.57
CA GLU A 261 2.99 -29.04 -5.31
C GLU A 261 3.30 -29.96 -4.11
N GLU A 262 3.38 -31.28 -4.34
CA GLU A 262 3.87 -32.23 -3.33
C GLU A 262 5.31 -31.88 -2.87
N THR A 263 6.13 -31.35 -3.79
CA THR A 263 7.51 -30.93 -3.49
C THR A 263 7.63 -29.41 -3.44
N LEU A 264 8.45 -28.91 -2.51
CA LEU A 264 8.82 -27.49 -2.48
C LEU A 264 9.96 -27.22 -3.46
N THR A 265 9.79 -26.18 -4.26
CA THR A 265 10.86 -25.70 -5.14
C THR A 265 11.98 -25.03 -4.34
N LEU A 266 13.19 -24.95 -4.91
CA LEU A 266 14.33 -24.28 -4.27
C LEU A 266 14.03 -22.79 -3.95
N ALA A 267 13.23 -22.13 -4.79
CA ALA A 267 12.83 -20.75 -4.59
C ALA A 267 11.92 -20.59 -3.36
N GLU A 268 10.95 -21.50 -3.18
CA GLU A 268 10.07 -21.54 -2.01
C GLU A 268 10.83 -21.87 -0.73
N LEU A 269 11.76 -22.83 -0.77
CA LEU A 269 12.64 -23.13 0.36
C LEU A 269 13.46 -21.93 0.79
N ARG A 270 14.00 -21.17 -0.17
CA ARG A 270 14.74 -19.93 0.12
C ARG A 270 13.83 -18.87 0.73
N ASP A 271 12.65 -18.65 0.17
CA ASP A 271 11.71 -17.64 0.65
C ASP A 271 11.19 -18.01 2.06
N ALA A 272 10.93 -19.30 2.33
CA ALA A 272 10.58 -19.83 3.64
C ALA A 272 11.71 -19.65 4.66
N ARG A 273 12.96 -20.00 4.30
CA ARG A 273 14.14 -19.79 5.15
C ARG A 273 14.39 -18.32 5.46
N GLN A 274 14.12 -17.44 4.49
CA GLN A 274 14.27 -16.00 4.68
C GLN A 274 13.09 -15.36 5.47
N GLY A 275 11.96 -16.06 5.58
CA GLY A 275 10.72 -15.51 6.14
C GLY A 275 10.03 -14.48 5.24
N LYS A 276 10.38 -14.44 3.94
CA LYS A 276 9.73 -13.55 2.96
C LYS A 276 8.38 -14.14 2.56
N ARG A 277 7.32 -13.33 2.65
CA ARG A 277 5.96 -13.72 2.27
C ARG A 277 5.56 -12.99 1.00
N ARG A 278 5.40 -13.73 -0.11
CA ARG A 278 4.88 -13.18 -1.37
C ARG A 278 3.41 -12.81 -1.22
N PHE A 279 2.62 -13.73 -0.70
CA PHE A 279 1.22 -13.54 -0.38
C PHE A 279 1.09 -13.02 1.06
N HIS A 280 1.19 -11.71 1.23
CA HIS A 280 1.16 -11.06 2.54
C HIS A 280 -0.22 -10.49 2.91
N TRP A 281 -1.29 -10.92 2.23
CA TRP A 281 -2.65 -10.53 2.58
C TRP A 281 -3.00 -10.82 4.04
N LEU A 282 -2.72 -12.05 4.50
CA LEU A 282 -2.97 -12.44 5.90
C LEU A 282 -2.15 -11.59 6.87
N GLN A 283 -0.91 -11.24 6.53
CA GLN A 283 -0.08 -10.33 7.32
C GLN A 283 -0.74 -8.95 7.43
N ARG A 284 -1.26 -8.38 6.33
CA ARG A 284 -2.01 -7.12 6.33
C ARG A 284 -3.26 -7.20 7.21
N LYS A 285 -4.06 -8.28 7.10
CA LYS A 285 -5.24 -8.52 7.96
C LYS A 285 -4.87 -8.52 9.45
N ARG A 286 -3.82 -9.25 9.83
CA ARG A 286 -3.34 -9.34 11.21
C ARG A 286 -2.75 -8.01 11.71
N GLN A 287 -1.99 -7.30 10.88
CA GLN A 287 -1.46 -5.98 11.20
C GLN A 287 -2.58 -4.97 11.44
N LYS A 288 -3.64 -4.98 10.61
CA LYS A 288 -4.82 -4.12 10.80
C LYS A 288 -5.57 -4.44 12.10
N ARG A 289 -5.71 -5.73 12.44
CA ARG A 289 -6.27 -6.16 13.73
C ARG A 289 -5.42 -5.66 14.90
N ALA A 290 -4.09 -5.83 14.83
CA ALA A 290 -3.16 -5.34 15.86
C ALA A 290 -3.20 -3.82 16.02
N ALA A 291 -3.26 -3.07 14.91
CA ALA A 291 -3.39 -1.61 14.93
C ALA A 291 -4.73 -1.16 15.54
N ALA A 292 -5.82 -1.87 15.25
CA ALA A 292 -7.13 -1.60 15.87
C ALA A 292 -7.12 -1.85 17.38
N LEU A 293 -6.53 -2.96 17.83
CA LEU A 293 -6.34 -3.28 19.26
C LEU A 293 -5.48 -2.22 19.94
N ARG A 294 -4.34 -1.85 19.35
CA ARG A 294 -3.46 -0.79 19.85
C ARG A 294 -4.20 0.54 20.02
N ARG A 295 -5.00 0.94 19.03
CA ARG A 295 -5.80 2.17 19.09
C ARG A 295 -6.85 2.13 20.21
N MET A 296 -7.49 0.98 20.46
CA MET A 296 -8.42 0.86 21.58
C MET A 296 -7.69 0.93 22.93
N ALA A 297 -6.55 0.23 23.05
CA ALA A 297 -5.72 0.20 24.25
C ALA A 297 -5.15 1.59 24.60
N MET A 298 -4.79 2.41 23.60
CA MET A 298 -4.34 3.80 23.81
C MET A 298 -5.33 4.66 24.60
N ARG A 299 -6.63 4.31 24.58
CA ARG A 299 -7.64 5.04 25.33
C ARG A 299 -7.94 4.43 26.69
N LYS A 300 -8.11 3.11 26.73
CA LYS A 300 -8.44 2.35 27.94
C LYS A 300 -7.43 1.21 28.06
N PRO A 301 -6.25 1.47 28.64
CA PRO A 301 -5.20 0.46 28.77
C PRO A 301 -5.70 -0.79 29.51
N ASP A 302 -6.38 -0.59 30.65
CA ASP A 302 -6.89 -1.66 31.52
C ASP A 302 -7.88 -2.60 30.81
N GLY A 303 -8.62 -2.11 29.82
CA GLY A 303 -9.62 -2.90 29.11
C GLY A 303 -9.06 -3.83 28.02
N TYR A 304 -7.80 -3.63 27.63
CA TYR A 304 -7.14 -4.39 26.57
C TYR A 304 -5.69 -4.74 26.96
N GLU A 305 -5.47 -4.99 28.24
CA GLU A 305 -4.19 -5.50 28.74
C GLU A 305 -3.86 -6.84 28.08
N LEU A 306 -2.60 -7.01 27.66
CA LEU A 306 -2.14 -8.27 27.06
C LEU A 306 -1.98 -9.36 28.14
N TRP A 307 -1.50 -8.96 29.31
CA TRP A 307 -1.32 -9.80 30.47
C TRP A 307 -2.00 -9.14 31.67
N PRO A 308 -2.80 -9.87 32.46
CA PRO A 308 -3.53 -9.28 33.57
C PRO A 308 -2.58 -8.73 34.64
N SER A 309 -2.68 -7.43 34.90
CA SER A 309 -1.81 -6.69 35.84
C SER A 309 -1.82 -7.24 37.27
N SER A 310 -2.90 -7.90 37.68
CA SER A 310 -3.04 -8.53 39.01
C SER A 310 -2.35 -9.90 39.13
N VAL A 311 -2.06 -10.56 38.01
CA VAL A 311 -1.54 -11.94 37.99
C VAL A 311 -0.03 -11.92 37.81
N ARG A 312 0.67 -12.53 38.78
CA ARG A 312 2.12 -12.75 38.68
C ARG A 312 2.44 -13.72 37.54
N ASP A 313 3.31 -13.30 36.63
CA ASP A 313 3.76 -14.13 35.52
C ASP A 313 4.93 -15.04 35.93
N PHE A 314 4.67 -16.35 36.08
CA PHE A 314 5.73 -17.33 36.36
C PHE A 314 6.69 -17.51 35.19
N SER A 315 6.25 -17.29 33.95
CA SER A 315 7.11 -17.34 32.77
C SER A 315 8.13 -16.19 32.77
N GLN A 316 7.72 -15.00 33.23
CA GLN A 316 8.63 -13.88 33.47
C GLN A 316 9.68 -14.19 34.56
N ARG A 317 9.33 -14.97 35.59
CA ARG A 317 10.31 -15.43 36.60
C ARG A 317 11.33 -16.39 36.00
N ILE A 318 10.90 -17.32 35.15
CA ILE A 318 11.81 -18.22 34.41
C ILE A 318 12.71 -17.40 33.48
N ALA A 319 12.16 -16.42 32.75
CA ALA A 319 12.93 -15.50 31.92
C ALA A 319 13.93 -14.68 32.74
N PHE A 320 13.55 -14.24 33.94
CA PHE A 320 14.44 -13.53 34.86
C PHE A 320 15.61 -14.42 35.34
N ILE A 321 15.36 -15.70 35.65
CA ILE A 321 16.42 -16.68 35.93
C ILE A 321 17.30 -16.89 34.69
N ALA A 322 16.71 -17.02 33.50
CA ALA A 322 17.45 -17.15 32.25
C ALA A 322 18.35 -15.92 31.99
N GLN A 323 17.90 -14.71 32.33
CA GLN A 323 18.73 -13.50 32.26
C GLN A 323 19.89 -13.54 33.26
N HIS A 324 19.74 -14.15 34.45
CA HIS A 324 20.88 -14.37 35.35
C HIS A 324 21.91 -15.31 34.71
N VAL A 325 21.45 -16.39 34.07
CA VAL A 325 22.30 -17.34 33.36
C VAL A 325 23.02 -16.67 32.18
N GLU A 326 22.29 -15.93 31.34
CA GLU A 326 22.83 -15.19 30.20
C GLU A 326 23.94 -14.20 30.60
N ASN A 327 23.76 -13.51 31.73
CA ASN A 327 24.73 -12.51 32.21
C ASN A 327 25.82 -13.10 33.11
N GLY A 328 25.84 -14.43 33.32
CA GLY A 328 26.84 -15.13 34.13
C GLY A 328 26.81 -14.79 35.62
N LEU A 329 25.65 -14.37 36.15
CA LEU A 329 25.48 -14.09 37.58
C LEU A 329 25.20 -15.39 38.33
N GLN A 330 26.01 -15.69 39.35
CA GLN A 330 25.80 -16.88 40.20
C GLN A 330 24.49 -16.73 40.99
N THR A 331 23.57 -17.67 40.81
CA THR A 331 22.24 -17.65 41.45
C THR A 331 22.19 -18.42 42.77
N GLY A 332 23.11 -19.37 43.01
CA GLY A 332 23.18 -20.16 44.25
C GLY A 332 21.96 -21.05 44.55
N GLY A 333 20.95 -21.08 43.69
CA GLY A 333 19.68 -21.75 43.95
C GLY A 333 18.74 -21.00 44.90
N GLU A 334 19.08 -19.78 45.30
CA GLU A 334 18.25 -18.96 46.21
C GLU A 334 17.16 -18.21 45.42
N TRP A 335 15.93 -18.20 45.94
CA TRP A 335 14.80 -17.48 45.35
C TRP A 335 14.02 -16.73 46.44
N PRO A 336 13.62 -15.44 46.23
CA PRO A 336 13.79 -14.62 45.03
C PRO A 336 15.23 -14.11 44.80
N LEU A 337 15.63 -14.02 43.54
CA LEU A 337 16.92 -13.43 43.14
C LEU A 337 16.86 -11.90 43.17
N ASN A 338 18.01 -11.25 43.33
CA ASN A 338 18.12 -9.79 43.44
C ASN A 338 18.09 -9.10 42.07
N GLU A 339 17.06 -8.28 41.82
CA GLU A 339 16.89 -7.52 40.57
C GLU A 339 18.01 -6.50 40.31
N ASP A 340 18.48 -5.81 41.34
CA ASP A 340 19.57 -4.83 41.22
C ASP A 340 20.92 -5.51 40.97
N ALA A 341 21.10 -6.74 41.45
CA ALA A 341 22.29 -7.53 41.14
C ALA A 341 22.31 -7.92 39.65
N LEU A 342 21.17 -8.33 39.09
CA LEU A 342 21.04 -8.64 37.67
C LEU A 342 21.31 -7.43 36.79
N THR A 343 20.75 -6.26 37.12
CA THR A 343 20.95 -5.04 36.32
C THR A 343 22.41 -4.60 36.33
N LYS A 344 23.08 -4.66 37.50
CA LYS A 344 24.52 -4.42 37.61
C LYS A 344 25.32 -5.43 36.79
N ALA A 345 24.94 -6.72 36.83
CA ALA A 345 25.58 -7.76 36.03
C ALA A 345 25.42 -7.50 34.53
N LYS A 346 24.23 -7.10 34.05
CA LYS A 346 23.97 -6.69 32.67
C LYS A 346 24.87 -5.53 32.23
N ILE A 347 24.98 -4.47 33.03
CA ILE A 347 25.84 -3.32 32.72
C ILE A 347 27.32 -3.75 32.67
N LYS A 348 27.77 -4.52 33.66
CA LYS A 348 29.14 -5.03 33.71
C LYS A 348 29.45 -5.95 32.52
N ARG A 349 28.51 -6.80 32.12
CA ARG A 349 28.62 -7.68 30.96
C ARG A 349 28.71 -6.87 29.67
N ARG A 350 27.82 -5.89 29.45
CA ARG A 350 27.90 -4.96 28.30
C ARG A 350 29.23 -4.21 28.25
N GLN A 351 29.76 -3.76 29.39
CA GLN A 351 31.08 -3.10 29.47
C GLN A 351 32.24 -4.05 29.16
N SER A 352 32.15 -5.30 29.62
CA SER A 352 33.14 -6.35 29.36
C SER A 352 33.12 -6.78 27.89
N GLU A 353 31.94 -6.94 27.29
CA GLU A 353 31.76 -7.29 25.87
C GLU A 353 32.20 -6.16 24.94
N ALA A 354 32.13 -4.91 25.39
CA ALA A 354 32.73 -3.79 24.67
C ALA A 354 34.27 -3.78 24.75
N GLU A 355 34.88 -4.63 25.59
CA GLU A 355 36.34 -4.72 25.81
C GLU A 355 36.99 -3.39 26.24
N ARG A 356 36.21 -2.46 26.84
CA ARG A 356 36.64 -1.10 27.22
C ARG A 356 37.18 -0.99 28.64
N THR A 357 37.50 -2.10 29.30
CA THR A 357 37.86 -2.12 30.73
C THR A 357 39.03 -1.19 31.07
N PHE A 358 40.07 -1.17 30.24
CA PHE A 358 41.23 -0.27 30.41
C PHE A 358 41.04 1.12 29.79
N LEU A 359 40.02 1.29 28.94
CA LEU A 359 39.77 2.50 28.13
C LEU A 359 38.58 3.30 28.65
N MET A 360 38.08 3.00 29.85
CA MET A 360 36.95 3.74 30.42
C MET A 360 37.31 5.20 30.64
N SER A 361 36.55 6.07 29.98
CA SER A 361 36.55 7.50 30.20
C SER A 361 36.12 7.84 31.65
N PRO A 362 36.47 9.03 32.17
CA PRO A 362 36.03 9.45 33.50
C PRO A 362 34.50 9.45 33.64
N ASP A 363 33.76 9.76 32.57
CA ASP A 363 32.30 9.71 32.57
C ASP A 363 31.76 8.28 32.64
N GLU A 364 32.36 7.33 31.91
CA GLU A 364 32.02 5.90 32.01
C GLU A 364 32.29 5.36 33.42
N LYS A 365 33.41 5.76 34.05
CA LYS A 365 33.73 5.37 35.44
C LYS A 365 32.74 5.96 36.46
N LYS A 366 32.32 7.22 36.28
CA LYS A 366 31.29 7.86 37.11
C LYS A 366 29.93 7.18 36.96
N MET A 367 29.55 6.80 35.74
CA MET A 367 28.30 6.07 35.50
C MET A 367 28.35 4.66 36.13
N ALA A 368 29.48 3.96 36.01
CA ALA A 368 29.65 2.63 36.62
C ALA A 368 29.58 2.68 38.17
N THR A 369 30.20 3.69 38.79
CA THR A 369 30.19 3.87 40.25
C THR A 369 28.84 4.34 40.77
N SER A 370 28.18 5.28 40.08
CA SER A 370 26.82 5.72 40.45
C SER A 370 25.77 4.62 40.27
N ALA A 371 25.91 3.77 39.26
CA ALA A 371 25.08 2.58 39.09
C ALA A 371 25.28 1.52 40.18
N GLY A 372 26.44 1.53 40.86
CA GLY A 372 26.73 0.68 42.01
C GLY A 372 26.02 1.11 43.30
N GLY A 373 25.62 2.37 43.41
CA GLY A 373 25.04 2.95 44.61
C GLY A 373 23.55 2.65 44.79
N SER A 374 23.17 2.28 46.01
CA SER A 374 21.78 1.94 46.40
C SER A 374 20.79 3.12 46.43
N ARG A 375 21.14 4.30 45.89
CA ARG A 375 20.38 5.56 46.05
C ARG A 375 19.69 6.07 44.78
N MET A 376 19.51 5.24 43.76
CA MET A 376 18.69 5.61 42.60
C MET A 376 17.21 5.52 42.98
N HIS A 377 16.60 6.67 43.29
CA HIS A 377 15.14 6.78 43.46
C HIS A 377 14.47 6.39 42.14
N GLY A 378 13.84 5.21 42.09
CA GLY A 378 13.21 4.63 40.87
C GLY A 378 13.72 3.24 40.47
N GLY A 379 14.75 2.70 41.13
CA GLY A 379 15.29 1.36 40.80
C GLY A 379 16.06 1.35 39.48
N MET A 380 17.22 0.66 39.44
CA MET A 380 18.05 0.60 38.22
C MET A 380 17.35 -0.16 37.09
N LYS A 381 16.47 -1.10 37.44
CA LYS A 381 15.71 -1.92 36.50
C LYS A 381 14.75 -1.10 35.64
N GLU A 382 13.92 -0.25 36.25
CA GLU A 382 12.98 0.61 35.51
C GLU A 382 13.73 1.55 34.54
N LEU A 383 14.88 2.06 34.97
CA LEU A 383 15.73 2.90 34.12
C LEU A 383 16.27 2.12 32.91
N LEU A 384 16.80 0.91 33.12
CA LEU A 384 17.29 0.07 32.01
C LEU A 384 16.16 -0.34 31.07
N ASP A 385 15.01 -0.73 31.61
CA ASP A 385 13.83 -1.10 30.83
C ASP A 385 13.38 0.10 29.96
N SER A 386 13.38 1.32 30.51
CA SER A 386 13.08 2.56 29.75
C SER A 386 14.12 2.88 28.68
N LEU A 387 15.39 2.49 28.86
CA LEU A 387 16.47 2.72 27.89
C LEU A 387 16.46 1.69 26.76
N ASP A 388 15.93 0.49 27.01
CA ASP A 388 15.76 -0.55 26.01
C ASP A 388 14.53 -0.27 25.09
N GLU A 389 13.66 0.69 25.44
CA GLU A 389 12.60 1.16 24.54
C GLU A 389 13.19 1.89 23.30
N PRO A 390 12.91 1.42 22.07
CA PRO A 390 13.51 1.96 20.85
C PRO A 390 12.83 3.27 20.40
N GLU A 391 12.84 4.29 21.25
CA GLU A 391 12.22 5.57 20.96
C GLU A 391 13.06 6.46 20.02
N LYS A 392 12.38 7.28 19.23
CA LYS A 392 13.04 8.20 18.32
C LYS A 392 13.61 9.40 19.09
N ARG A 393 14.94 9.52 19.09
CA ARG A 393 15.65 10.67 19.68
C ARG A 393 15.19 12.03 19.12
N TYR A 394 15.13 13.03 20.00
CA TYR A 394 14.85 14.42 19.65
C TYR A 394 16.02 15.07 18.90
N LYS A 395 15.71 15.96 17.96
CA LYS A 395 16.71 16.79 17.25
C LYS A 395 16.95 18.11 17.99
N LYS A 396 18.17 18.64 17.91
CA LYS A 396 18.50 19.98 18.43
C LYS A 396 17.70 21.06 17.69
N LEU A 397 17.13 22.01 18.43
CA LEU A 397 16.33 23.12 17.90
C LEU A 397 16.93 24.46 18.30
N SER A 398 16.66 25.51 17.50
CA SER A 398 16.89 26.89 17.93
C SER A 398 15.97 27.23 19.12
N ARG A 399 16.43 28.08 20.04
CA ARG A 399 15.67 28.50 21.24
C ARG A 399 14.27 29.02 20.88
N LYS A 400 14.16 29.86 19.85
CA LYS A 400 12.85 30.38 19.37
C LYS A 400 11.95 29.28 18.83
N ALA A 401 12.50 28.33 18.08
CA ALA A 401 11.73 27.21 17.53
C ALA A 401 11.29 26.23 18.64
N TYR A 402 12.13 26.02 19.65
CA TYR A 402 11.81 25.24 20.84
C TYR A 402 10.70 25.91 21.65
N ALA A 403 10.82 27.21 21.97
CA ALA A 403 9.79 27.96 22.69
C ALA A 403 8.44 27.94 21.95
N ASN A 404 8.44 28.13 20.63
CA ASN A 404 7.23 28.02 19.81
C ASN A 404 6.62 26.61 19.84
N ARG A 405 7.47 25.57 19.90
CA ARG A 405 7.02 24.18 20.00
C ARG A 405 6.40 23.90 21.35
N VAL A 406 7.07 24.29 22.44
CA VAL A 406 6.55 24.15 23.81
C VAL A 406 5.19 24.86 23.90
N ASN A 407 5.09 26.09 23.39
CA ASN A 407 3.82 26.80 23.36
C ASN A 407 2.74 26.05 22.56
N ALA A 408 3.08 25.50 21.39
CA ALA A 408 2.13 24.72 20.58
C ALA A 408 1.71 23.38 21.22
N ILE A 409 2.59 22.75 22.01
CA ILE A 409 2.29 21.55 22.80
C ILE A 409 1.33 21.91 23.94
N VAL A 410 1.60 22.99 24.68
CA VAL A 410 0.70 23.50 25.74
C VAL A 410 -0.70 23.80 25.19
N HIS A 411 -0.78 24.33 23.97
CA HIS A 411 -2.06 24.57 23.28
C HIS A 411 -2.68 23.32 22.62
N GLY A 412 -1.99 22.16 22.61
CA GLY A 412 -2.52 20.90 22.07
C GLY A 412 -2.61 20.80 20.54
N ASP A 413 -1.90 21.64 19.77
CA ASP A 413 -1.90 21.58 18.29
C ASP A 413 -0.75 20.73 17.71
N GLN A 414 0.34 20.58 18.46
CA GLN A 414 1.53 19.82 18.07
C GLN A 414 1.87 18.74 19.09
N ASP A 415 2.49 17.67 18.60
CA ASP A 415 3.14 16.69 19.48
C ASP A 415 4.57 17.08 19.88
N GLU A 416 5.18 16.25 20.72
CA GLU A 416 6.56 16.37 21.24
C GLU A 416 7.63 16.54 20.15
N HIS A 417 7.41 15.97 18.96
CA HIS A 417 8.31 16.08 17.82
C HIS A 417 8.01 17.29 16.92
N GLY A 418 6.96 18.06 17.22
CA GLY A 418 6.49 19.23 16.49
C GLY A 418 5.66 18.91 15.25
N ARG A 419 5.09 17.70 15.16
CA ARG A 419 4.18 17.33 14.08
C ARG A 419 2.79 17.88 14.43
N LYS A 420 2.15 18.55 13.48
CA LYS A 420 0.82 19.17 13.67
C LYS A 420 -0.27 18.12 13.54
N TYR A 421 -1.11 17.96 14.56
CA TYR A 421 -2.14 16.92 14.60
C TYR A 421 -3.11 16.99 13.40
N ARG A 422 -3.63 18.19 13.09
CA ARG A 422 -4.56 18.39 11.96
C ARG A 422 -3.96 18.00 10.60
N LYS A 423 -2.66 18.29 10.40
CA LYS A 423 -1.96 17.93 9.16
C LYS A 423 -1.76 16.42 9.04
N LEU A 424 -1.39 15.76 10.13
CA LEU A 424 -1.23 14.31 10.19
C LEU A 424 -2.56 13.58 9.97
N HIS A 425 -3.65 14.06 10.59
CA HIS A 425 -4.98 13.53 10.36
C HIS A 425 -5.40 13.61 8.88
N ASN A 426 -5.17 14.76 8.23
CA ASN A 426 -5.43 14.92 6.79
C ASN A 426 -4.56 14.00 5.93
N LEU A 427 -3.30 13.78 6.33
CA LEU A 427 -2.37 12.86 5.67
C LEU A 427 -2.82 11.39 5.78
N ALA A 428 -3.40 11.00 6.93
CA ALA A 428 -3.91 9.65 7.16
C ALA A 428 -5.22 9.37 6.42
N THR A 429 -6.07 10.38 6.25
CA THR A 429 -7.43 10.22 5.71
C THR A 429 -7.52 10.44 4.20
N ARG A 430 -6.72 11.35 3.63
CA ARG A 430 -6.79 11.74 2.22
C ARG A 430 -5.59 11.25 1.43
N ARG A 431 -5.79 11.02 0.13
CA ARG A 431 -4.68 10.75 -0.80
C ARG A 431 -3.76 11.96 -0.91
N GLN A 432 -2.46 11.71 -0.99
CA GLN A 432 -1.46 12.73 -1.31
C GLN A 432 -0.93 12.59 -2.73
N ARG A 433 -0.87 11.35 -3.24
CA ARG A 433 -0.37 11.06 -4.56
C ARG A 433 -1.27 11.69 -5.62
N ARG A 434 -0.70 12.57 -6.43
CA ARG A 434 -1.36 13.17 -7.59
C ARG A 434 -1.42 12.14 -8.72
N TYR A 435 -2.32 12.36 -9.66
CA TYR A 435 -2.34 11.64 -10.92
C TYR A 435 -1.33 12.27 -11.87
N ASP A 436 -0.56 11.44 -12.56
CA ASP A 436 0.44 11.92 -13.52
C ASP A 436 -0.13 11.96 -14.96
N SER A 437 -1.22 11.24 -15.23
CA SER A 437 -1.85 11.20 -16.56
C SER A 437 -3.36 10.92 -16.50
N LEU A 438 -4.10 11.36 -17.53
CA LEU A 438 -5.50 10.96 -17.74
C LEU A 438 -5.65 9.43 -17.87
N ALA A 439 -4.69 8.76 -18.50
CA ALA A 439 -4.70 7.30 -18.64
C ALA A 439 -4.63 6.59 -17.28
N GLU A 440 -3.89 7.16 -16.33
CA GLU A 440 -3.83 6.65 -14.97
C GLU A 440 -5.16 6.87 -14.23
N MET A 441 -5.82 8.02 -14.42
CA MET A 441 -7.16 8.25 -13.86
C MET A 441 -8.20 7.28 -14.43
N ALA A 442 -8.14 7.00 -15.73
CA ALA A 442 -9.01 6.03 -16.37
C ALA A 442 -8.78 4.62 -15.80
N LEU A 443 -7.50 4.20 -15.66
CA LEU A 443 -7.17 2.92 -15.04
C LEU A 443 -7.64 2.84 -13.59
N GLU A 444 -7.45 3.90 -12.80
CA GLU A 444 -7.94 3.92 -11.42
C GLU A 444 -9.47 3.81 -11.39
N LYS A 445 -10.19 4.47 -12.29
CA LYS A 445 -11.65 4.38 -12.38
C LYS A 445 -12.12 2.96 -12.73
N GLU A 446 -11.44 2.28 -13.65
CA GLU A 446 -11.72 0.90 -14.06
C GLU A 446 -11.54 -0.07 -12.88
N VAL A 447 -10.36 -0.04 -12.25
CA VAL A 447 -9.96 -1.04 -11.23
C VAL A 447 -10.51 -0.72 -9.83
N ARG A 448 -11.07 0.47 -9.60
CA ARG A 448 -11.56 0.85 -8.27
C ARG A 448 -12.80 0.06 -7.82
N LYS A 449 -13.62 -0.42 -8.75
CA LYS A 449 -14.83 -1.21 -8.47
C LYS A 449 -14.57 -2.72 -8.40
N GLU A 450 -13.31 -3.12 -8.33
CA GLU A 450 -12.93 -4.53 -8.17
C GLU A 450 -13.42 -5.08 -6.81
N PRO A 451 -14.04 -6.27 -6.77
CA PRO A 451 -14.51 -6.90 -5.54
C PRO A 451 -13.37 -7.10 -4.54
N LEU A 452 -13.69 -6.81 -3.28
CA LEU A 452 -12.75 -6.90 -2.17
C LEU A 452 -12.83 -8.28 -1.53
N VAL A 453 -12.19 -9.27 -2.15
CA VAL A 453 -12.24 -10.70 -1.79
C VAL A 453 -11.99 -10.97 -0.30
N ASN A 454 -11.03 -10.28 0.30
CA ASN A 454 -10.56 -10.59 1.66
C ASN A 454 -10.67 -9.42 2.65
N VAL A 455 -11.31 -8.30 2.25
CA VAL A 455 -11.56 -7.14 3.12
C VAL A 455 -13.06 -7.02 3.35
N SER A 456 -13.44 -6.35 4.43
CA SER A 456 -14.78 -5.75 4.47
C SER A 456 -15.00 -4.90 3.22
N GLY A 457 -16.04 -5.22 2.46
CA GLY A 457 -16.41 -4.48 1.26
C GLY A 457 -16.73 -3.02 1.56
N LEU A 458 -16.55 -2.17 0.54
CA LEU A 458 -17.05 -0.80 0.53
C LEU A 458 -18.41 -0.79 -0.18
N ASN A 459 -19.30 0.12 0.20
CA ASN A 459 -20.56 0.26 -0.50
C ASN A 459 -20.31 0.93 -1.87
N HIS A 460 -20.36 0.15 -2.93
CA HIS A 460 -20.36 0.64 -4.30
C HIS A 460 -21.80 0.87 -4.74
N THR A 461 -22.28 2.11 -4.57
CA THR A 461 -23.58 2.50 -5.10
C THR A 461 -23.52 2.59 -6.63
N ASP A 462 -24.63 2.28 -7.30
CA ASP A 462 -24.71 2.31 -8.76
C ASP A 462 -24.30 3.68 -9.33
N ASP A 463 -24.61 4.72 -8.57
CA ASP A 463 -24.34 6.11 -8.91
C ASP A 463 -22.99 6.67 -8.42
N GLU A 464 -22.10 5.85 -7.85
CA GLU A 464 -20.87 6.35 -7.25
C GLU A 464 -20.04 7.21 -8.23
N HIS A 465 -20.08 6.85 -9.52
CA HIS A 465 -19.37 7.50 -10.64
C HIS A 465 -20.25 8.37 -11.53
N TRP A 466 -21.55 8.47 -11.23
CA TRP A 466 -22.43 9.38 -11.95
C TRP A 466 -22.16 10.81 -11.50
N SER A 467 -22.58 11.77 -12.31
CA SER A 467 -22.51 13.17 -11.90
C SER A 467 -23.29 13.35 -10.59
N ARG A 468 -22.62 13.91 -9.58
CA ARG A 468 -23.25 14.22 -8.28
C ARG A 468 -23.80 15.63 -8.22
N HIS A 469 -23.57 16.43 -9.27
CA HIS A 469 -23.97 17.83 -9.31
C HIS A 469 -25.47 18.02 -9.02
N GLU A 470 -26.32 17.11 -9.50
CA GLU A 470 -27.77 17.13 -9.27
C GLU A 470 -28.20 16.35 -8.00
N LYS A 471 -27.29 15.60 -7.38
CA LYS A 471 -27.57 14.75 -6.21
C LYS A 471 -27.17 15.40 -4.88
N SER A 472 -26.08 16.15 -4.91
CA SER A 472 -25.55 16.87 -3.75
C SER A 472 -26.21 18.25 -3.70
N TRP A 473 -26.90 18.54 -2.60
CA TRP A 473 -27.54 19.86 -2.37
C TRP A 473 -26.57 21.04 -2.49
N VAL A 474 -25.28 20.82 -2.20
CA VAL A 474 -24.28 21.89 -2.07
C VAL A 474 -23.53 22.13 -3.38
N ASP A 475 -23.52 21.18 -4.31
CA ASP A 475 -22.67 21.26 -5.51
C ASP A 475 -23.13 22.34 -6.50
N GLY A 476 -24.38 22.81 -6.39
CA GLY A 476 -24.93 23.92 -7.17
C GLY A 476 -25.17 25.22 -6.38
N MET A 477 -24.87 25.26 -5.07
CA MET A 477 -25.08 26.45 -4.25
C MET A 477 -23.95 27.47 -4.43
N PRO A 478 -24.24 28.77 -4.26
CA PRO A 478 -23.22 29.82 -4.21
C PRO A 478 -22.08 29.47 -3.24
N SER A 479 -20.85 29.51 -3.74
CA SER A 479 -19.63 29.18 -3.03
C SER A 479 -18.62 30.31 -3.16
N THR A 480 -18.24 30.87 -2.01
CA THR A 480 -17.16 31.86 -1.91
C THR A 480 -15.81 31.37 -2.45
N ARG A 481 -15.61 30.05 -2.54
CA ARG A 481 -14.38 29.45 -3.09
C ARG A 481 -14.40 29.31 -4.61
N TYR A 482 -15.58 29.10 -5.20
CA TYR A 482 -15.74 28.94 -6.66
C TYR A 482 -16.15 30.24 -7.34
N GLY A 483 -16.61 31.25 -6.60
CA GLY A 483 -16.83 32.61 -7.11
C GLY A 483 -18.14 32.77 -7.87
N SER A 484 -19.24 32.36 -7.27
CA SER A 484 -20.66 32.65 -7.55
C SER A 484 -21.47 31.96 -6.47
#